data_AF-A0A1B2ERR1-F1
#
_entry.id   AF-A0A1B2ERR1-F1
#
_cell.length_a   1.000
_cell.length_b   1.000
_cell.length_c   1.000
_cell.angle_alpha   90.00
_cell.angle_beta   90.00
_cell.angle_gamma   90.00
#
_symmetry.space_group_name_H-M   'P 1'
#
loop_
_entity.id
_entity.type
_entity.pdbx_description
1 polymer ?
#
loop_
_entity_poly.entity_id
_entity_poly.type
_entity_poly.pdbx_seq_one_letter_code
_entity_poly.pdbx_strand_id
1 'polypeptide(L)'
;MINIAIMAGLFALAAPAMAQETPPSTWRDPETRCVYLKVGETLSLRYRRDGKPDCASVQQDNTDASITRSDLRELTQQMTRSIEELRRDIGAVRREMEHTRSELENIRRETRQPRAQ
;
A
#
# COMPACT_ATOMS: atom_id res chain seq x y z
N MET A 1 55.97 15.51 -59.29
CA MET A 1 54.56 15.16 -59.54
C MET A 1 54.17 13.88 -58.79
N ILE A 2 54.25 13.88 -57.46
CA ILE A 2 53.79 12.76 -56.62
C ILE A 2 53.35 13.41 -55.32
N ASN A 3 52.07 13.77 -55.17
CA ASN A 3 51.54 14.20 -53.87
C ASN A 3 50.01 14.17 -53.77
N ILE A 4 49.33 13.29 -54.52
CA ILE A 4 47.87 13.17 -54.45
C ILE A 4 47.49 11.70 -54.50
N ALA A 5 47.93 10.94 -53.52
CA ALA A 5 47.31 9.69 -53.14
C ALA A 5 47.35 9.65 -51.62
N ILE A 6 46.28 9.18 -50.98
CA ILE A 6 46.04 9.20 -49.52
C ILE A 6 45.31 10.47 -49.04
N MET A 7 44.13 10.77 -49.58
CA MET A 7 43.10 11.56 -48.86
C MET A 7 41.70 11.27 -49.45
N ALA A 8 41.33 10.00 -49.56
CA ALA A 8 40.01 9.63 -50.09
C ALA A 8 39.43 8.38 -49.40
N GLY A 9 39.44 8.34 -48.07
CA GLY A 9 38.99 7.13 -47.37
C GLY A 9 38.52 7.29 -45.93
N LEU A 10 38.21 8.50 -45.44
CA LEU A 10 37.75 8.70 -44.07
C LEU A 10 36.77 9.89 -43.96
N PHE A 11 35.67 9.84 -44.71
CA PHE A 11 34.52 10.71 -44.50
C PHE A 11 33.22 9.91 -44.70
N ALA A 12 33.06 8.87 -43.89
CA ALA A 12 31.82 8.06 -43.84
C ALA A 12 31.32 7.90 -42.40
N LEU A 13 31.53 8.89 -41.54
CA LEU A 13 31.01 8.88 -40.17
C LEU A 13 30.47 10.26 -39.82
N ALA A 14 29.19 10.47 -40.10
CA ALA A 14 28.25 11.22 -39.27
C ALA A 14 26.92 11.34 -40.03
N ALA A 15 26.23 10.21 -40.23
CA ALA A 15 24.79 10.31 -40.25
C ALA A 15 24.40 10.74 -38.83
N PRO A 16 23.81 11.92 -38.58
CA PRO A 16 23.19 12.15 -37.30
C PRO A 16 22.15 11.04 -37.18
N ALA A 17 22.32 10.17 -36.17
CA ALA A 17 21.26 9.33 -35.70
C ALA A 17 20.18 10.27 -35.18
N MET A 18 19.37 10.80 -36.09
CA MET A 18 18.08 11.39 -35.80
C MET A 18 17.19 10.21 -35.42
N ALA A 19 17.47 9.61 -34.25
CA ALA A 19 16.45 8.95 -33.46
C ALA A 19 15.50 10.08 -33.05
N GLN A 20 14.66 10.48 -34.00
CA GLN A 20 13.60 11.44 -33.81
C GLN A 20 12.56 10.70 -32.97
N GLU A 21 12.83 10.63 -31.66
CA GLU A 21 11.83 10.40 -30.63
C GLU A 21 10.77 11.46 -30.90
N THR A 22 9.74 11.06 -31.64
CA THR A 22 8.59 11.91 -31.88
C THR A 22 8.05 12.17 -30.47
N PRO A 23 8.05 13.43 -30.00
CA PRO A 23 7.66 13.70 -28.63
C PRO A 23 6.27 13.10 -28.42
N PRO A 24 6.05 12.33 -27.35
CA PRO A 24 4.79 11.64 -27.13
C PRO A 24 3.66 12.66 -27.20
N SER A 25 2.74 12.43 -28.14
CA SER A 25 1.56 13.28 -28.25
C SER A 25 0.73 13.18 -26.97
N THR A 26 0.08 14.27 -26.56
CA THR A 26 -0.78 14.24 -25.38
C THR A 26 -2.22 13.98 -25.79
N TRP A 27 -2.91 13.16 -25.02
CA TRP A 27 -4.34 12.92 -25.16
C TRP A 27 -5.04 13.26 -23.84
N ARG A 28 -6.24 13.84 -23.92
CA ARG A 28 -7.04 14.17 -22.74
C ARG A 28 -8.30 13.31 -22.75
N ASP A 29 -8.51 12.62 -21.66
CA ASP A 29 -9.72 11.83 -21.44
C ASP A 29 -10.94 12.77 -21.32
N PRO A 30 -11.99 12.60 -22.14
CA PRO A 30 -13.19 13.43 -22.08
C PRO A 30 -13.97 13.31 -20.75
N GLU A 31 -13.92 12.16 -20.08
CA GLU A 31 -14.68 11.92 -18.84
C GLU A 31 -13.93 12.44 -17.61
N THR A 32 -12.70 11.96 -17.41
CA THR A 32 -11.89 12.29 -16.23
C THR A 32 -11.10 13.59 -16.40
N ARG A 33 -10.99 14.10 -17.64
CA ARG A 33 -10.12 15.22 -18.02
C ARG A 33 -8.65 15.01 -17.62
N CYS A 34 -8.23 13.76 -17.39
CA CYS A 34 -6.84 13.38 -17.16
C CYS A 34 -6.02 13.45 -18.46
N VAL A 35 -4.75 13.87 -18.34
CA VAL A 35 -3.81 13.94 -19.45
C VAL A 35 -2.96 12.68 -19.50
N TYR A 36 -2.85 12.09 -20.68
CA TYR A 36 -2.05 10.91 -20.97
C TYR A 36 -1.00 11.23 -22.04
N LEU A 37 0.15 10.57 -21.96
CA LEU A 37 1.16 10.52 -23.00
C LEU A 37 0.85 9.34 -23.92
N LYS A 38 0.69 9.62 -25.21
CA LYS A 38 0.43 8.61 -26.25
C LYS A 38 1.72 8.31 -27.01
N VAL A 39 2.14 7.05 -26.95
CA VAL A 39 3.27 6.49 -27.70
C VAL A 39 2.75 5.30 -28.50
N GLY A 40 2.54 5.48 -29.80
CA GLY A 40 1.82 4.50 -30.62
C GLY A 40 0.39 4.29 -30.10
N GLU A 41 0.06 3.05 -29.75
CA GLU A 41 -1.25 2.67 -29.17
C GLU A 41 -1.26 2.65 -27.63
N THR A 42 -0.13 2.92 -26.99
CA THR A 42 -0.02 2.91 -25.52
C THR A 42 -0.34 4.30 -24.95
N LEU A 43 -1.21 4.32 -23.93
CA LEU A 43 -1.50 5.50 -23.13
C LEU A 43 -0.89 5.36 -21.73
N SER A 44 -0.02 6.29 -21.37
CA SER A 44 0.59 6.37 -20.04
C SER A 44 0.08 7.61 -19.31
N LEU A 45 -0.42 7.44 -18.08
CA LEU A 45 -0.92 8.56 -17.28
C LEU A 45 0.20 9.57 -17.01
N ARG A 46 -0.08 10.85 -17.26
CA ARG A 46 0.88 11.92 -16.99
C ARG A 46 0.75 12.37 -15.53
N TYR A 47 1.89 12.51 -14.87
CA TYR A 47 1.98 13.03 -13.51
C TYR A 47 2.62 14.41 -13.51
N ARG A 48 2.13 15.28 -12.62
CA ARG A 48 2.71 16.60 -12.35
C ARG A 48 3.98 16.45 -11.49
N ARG A 49 4.71 17.55 -11.32
CA ARG A 49 5.92 17.62 -10.47
C ARG A 49 5.65 17.31 -8.99
N ASP A 50 4.41 17.50 -8.53
CA ASP A 50 3.97 17.14 -7.18
C ASP A 50 3.61 15.66 -7.02
N GLY A 51 3.81 14.85 -8.05
CA GLY A 51 3.51 13.42 -8.04
C GLY A 51 2.02 13.08 -8.19
N LYS A 52 1.14 14.06 -8.37
CA LYS A 52 -0.30 13.81 -8.59
C LYS A 52 -0.60 13.63 -10.08
N PRO A 53 -1.60 12.80 -10.46
CA PRO A 53 -2.10 12.72 -11.82
C PRO A 53 -2.47 14.10 -12.38
N ASP A 54 -2.11 14.36 -13.65
CA ASP A 54 -2.43 15.61 -14.37
C ASP A 54 -3.87 15.58 -14.87
N CYS A 55 -4.83 15.72 -13.94
CA CYS A 55 -6.26 15.74 -14.21
C CYS A 55 -6.84 17.11 -13.89
N ALA A 56 -7.87 17.53 -14.63
CA ALA A 56 -8.66 18.70 -14.24
C ALA A 56 -9.47 18.30 -13.00
N SER A 57 -8.84 18.44 -11.85
CA SER A 57 -9.31 18.15 -10.50
C SER A 57 -10.83 18.05 -10.42
N VAL A 58 -11.37 16.84 -10.50
CA VAL A 58 -12.53 16.53 -9.67
C VAL A 58 -12.02 16.75 -8.26
N GLN A 59 -12.69 17.62 -7.50
CA GLN A 59 -12.35 17.92 -6.12
C GLN A 59 -11.84 16.65 -5.45
N GLN A 60 -10.57 16.71 -5.09
CA GLN A 60 -9.87 15.63 -4.46
C GLN A 60 -10.39 15.62 -3.01
N ASP A 61 -11.57 15.01 -2.80
CA ASP A 61 -12.08 14.64 -1.46
C ASP A 61 -11.06 13.77 -0.69
N ASN A 62 -10.01 13.32 -1.37
CA ASN A 62 -8.86 12.65 -0.78
C ASN A 62 -7.87 13.58 -0.06
N THR A 63 -8.21 14.85 0.21
CA THR A 63 -7.37 15.72 1.07
C THR A 63 -7.69 15.61 2.56
N ASP A 64 -8.73 14.87 2.96
CA ASP A 64 -9.13 14.74 4.38
C ASP A 64 -8.73 13.41 5.04
N ALA A 65 -8.04 12.53 4.31
CA ALA A 65 -7.47 11.29 4.85
C ALA A 65 -5.94 11.38 5.06
N SER A 66 -5.43 12.56 5.41
CA SER A 66 -4.05 12.64 5.90
C SER A 66 -4.04 12.12 7.33
N ILE A 67 -3.75 10.83 7.51
CA ILE A 67 -3.49 10.26 8.84
C ILE A 67 -2.37 11.08 9.47
N THR A 68 -2.71 11.87 10.48
CA THR A 68 -1.76 12.70 11.20
C THR A 68 -1.02 11.85 12.23
N ARG A 69 0.13 12.35 12.72
CA ARG A 69 0.84 11.70 13.84
C ARG A 69 -0.02 11.63 15.10
N SER A 70 -0.94 12.56 15.29
CA SER A 70 -1.93 12.55 16.38
C SER A 70 -2.88 11.36 16.23
N ASP A 71 -3.44 11.14 15.05
CA ASP A 71 -4.38 10.04 14.80
C ASP A 71 -3.72 8.68 15.02
N LEU A 72 -2.47 8.54 14.58
CA LEU A 72 -1.69 7.32 14.79
C LEU A 72 -1.41 7.07 16.28
N ARG A 73 -1.14 8.13 17.04
CA ARG A 73 -0.91 8.06 18.49
C ARG A 73 -2.19 7.71 19.24
N GLU A 74 -3.32 8.28 18.86
CA GLU A 74 -4.62 7.98 19.42
C GLU A 74 -5.00 6.51 19.16
N LEU A 75 -4.86 6.04 17.91
CA LEU A 75 -5.11 4.64 17.56
C LEU A 75 -4.24 3.68 18.37
N THR A 76 -2.95 4.01 18.54
CA THR A 76 -2.02 3.21 19.35
C THR A 76 -2.45 3.15 20.82
N GLN A 77 -2.91 4.27 21.38
CA GLN A 77 -3.43 4.33 22.74
C GLN A 77 -4.70 3.51 22.90
N GLN A 78 -5.63 3.60 21.94
CA GLN A 78 -6.85 2.79 21.93
C GLN A 78 -6.53 1.30 21.87
N MET A 79 -5.64 0.88 20.95
CA MET A 79 -5.19 -0.52 20.87
C MET A 79 -4.58 -1.01 22.18
N THR A 80 -3.76 -0.18 22.84
CA THR A 80 -3.13 -0.55 24.11
C THR A 80 -4.18 -0.80 25.20
N ARG A 81 -5.22 0.03 25.27
CA ARG A 81 -6.33 -0.15 26.22
C ARG A 81 -7.12 -1.43 25.93
N SER A 82 -7.47 -1.66 24.67
CA SER A 82 -8.22 -2.87 24.27
C SER A 82 -7.45 -4.16 24.56
N ILE A 83 -6.11 -4.16 24.36
CA ILE A 83 -5.27 -5.32 24.71
C ILE A 83 -5.29 -5.57 26.22
N GLU A 84 -5.24 -4.52 27.03
CA GLU A 84 -5.25 -4.64 28.48
C GLU A 84 -6.61 -5.12 29.01
N GLU A 85 -7.71 -4.65 28.44
CA GLU A 85 -9.07 -5.17 28.73
C GLU A 85 -9.17 -6.65 28.38
N LEU A 86 -8.76 -7.04 27.17
CA LEU A 86 -8.79 -8.44 26.74
C LEU A 86 -7.97 -9.35 27.66
N ARG A 87 -6.82 -8.88 28.17
CA ARG A 87 -6.01 -9.63 29.13
C ARG A 87 -6.74 -9.88 30.45
N ARG A 88 -7.49 -8.88 30.93
CA ARG A 88 -8.29 -9.02 32.16
C ARG A 88 -9.43 -10.01 31.97
N ASP A 89 -10.11 -9.94 30.82
CA ASP A 89 -11.21 -10.84 30.48
C ASP A 89 -10.72 -12.29 30.37
N ILE A 90 -9.59 -12.52 29.70
CA ILE A 90 -8.95 -13.85 29.65
C ILE A 90 -8.60 -14.34 31.05
N GLY A 91 -8.10 -13.45 31.92
CA GLY A 91 -7.82 -13.78 33.32
C GLY A 91 -9.08 -14.16 34.11
N ALA A 92 -10.21 -13.49 33.86
CA ALA A 92 -11.49 -13.80 34.49
C ALA A 92 -12.02 -15.16 34.03
N VAL A 93 -12.07 -15.39 32.71
CA VAL A 93 -12.51 -16.67 32.13
C VAL A 93 -11.68 -17.84 32.67
N ARG A 94 -10.36 -17.68 32.78
CA ARG A 94 -9.49 -18.72 33.37
C ARG A 94 -9.88 -19.08 34.80
N ARG A 95 -10.18 -18.08 35.65
CA ARG A 95 -10.63 -18.31 37.03
C ARG A 95 -11.97 -19.02 37.08
N GLU A 96 -12.92 -18.64 36.22
CA GLU A 96 -14.23 -19.30 36.13
C GLU A 96 -14.10 -20.76 35.68
N MET A 97 -13.22 -21.04 34.72
CA MET A 97 -12.94 -22.40 34.28
C MET A 97 -12.35 -23.26 35.41
N GLU A 98 -11.41 -22.71 36.19
CA GLU A 98 -10.80 -23.41 37.32
C GLU A 98 -11.83 -23.67 38.42
N HIS A 99 -12.67 -22.69 38.74
CA HIS A 99 -13.76 -22.85 39.69
C HIS A 99 -14.76 -23.92 39.25
N THR A 100 -15.20 -23.87 37.99
CA THR A 100 -16.12 -24.87 37.41
C THR A 100 -15.51 -26.28 37.44
N ARG A 101 -14.20 -26.39 37.19
CA ARG A 101 -13.50 -27.68 37.29
C ARG A 101 -13.51 -28.21 38.72
N SER A 102 -13.23 -27.38 39.72
CA SER A 102 -13.29 -27.78 41.14
C SER A 102 -14.70 -28.21 41.57
N GLU A 103 -15.73 -27.47 41.16
CA GLU A 103 -17.14 -27.83 41.39
C GLU A 103 -17.45 -29.23 40.83
N LEU A 104 -17.06 -29.50 39.58
CA LEU A 104 -17.24 -30.81 38.95
C LEU A 104 -16.50 -31.93 39.69
N GLU A 105 -15.28 -31.67 40.16
CA GLU A 105 -14.52 -32.64 40.95
C GLU A 105 -15.18 -32.93 42.30
N ASN A 106 -15.75 -31.93 42.96
CA ASN A 106 -16.48 -32.09 44.22
C ASN A 106 -17.75 -32.92 44.01
N ILE A 107 -18.58 -32.57 43.02
CA ILE A 107 -19.80 -33.32 42.67
C ILE A 107 -19.46 -34.78 42.35
N ARG A 108 -18.35 -35.02 41.63
CA ARG A 108 -17.88 -36.38 41.32
C ARG A 108 -17.47 -37.15 42.57
N ARG A 109 -16.88 -36.50 43.57
CA ARG A 109 -16.52 -37.16 44.84
C ARG A 109 -17.77 -37.51 45.64
N GLU A 110 -18.71 -36.57 45.77
CA GLU A 110 -19.98 -36.78 46.47
C GLU A 110 -20.80 -37.91 45.84
N THR A 111 -20.91 -37.96 44.51
CA THR A 111 -21.64 -39.04 43.81
C THR A 111 -20.94 -40.40 43.89
N ARG A 112 -19.62 -40.44 44.13
CA ARG A 112 -18.85 -41.68 44.26
C ARG A 112 -18.88 -42.25 45.69
N GLN A 113 -19.18 -41.43 46.69
CA GLN A 113 -19.26 -41.86 48.09
C GLN A 113 -20.72 -42.25 48.39
N PRO A 114 -21.09 -43.55 48.38
CA PRO A 114 -22.43 -43.93 48.79
C PRO A 114 -22.60 -43.48 50.24
N ARG A 115 -23.67 -42.74 50.53
CA ARG A 115 -24.07 -42.43 51.90
C ARG A 115 -24.21 -43.75 52.64
N ALA A 116 -23.26 -44.09 53.49
CA ALA A 116 -23.42 -45.12 54.49
C ALA A 116 -24.53 -44.64 55.42
N GLN A 117 -25.72 -45.22 55.28
CA GLN A 117 -26.81 -45.15 56.26
C GLN A 117 -26.62 -46.26 57.28
#